data_AF-A0A484DEQ7-F1
#
_entry.id   AF-A0A484DEQ7-F1
#
_cell.length_a   1.000
_cell.length_b   1.000
_cell.length_c   1.000
_cell.angle_alpha   90.00
_cell.angle_beta   90.00
_cell.angle_gamma   90.00
#
_symmetry.space_group_name_H-M   'P 1'
#
loop_
_entity.id
_entity.type
_entity.pdbx_description
1 polymer ?
#
loop_
_entity_poly.entity_id
_entity_poly.type
_entity_poly.pdbx_seq_one_letter_code
_entity_poly.pdbx_strand_id
1 'polypeptide(L)'
;MNSLFFSDTPPGPMCNVPTGSGAVTSALRNDLGSNIHVLKTLNLRFRCFLAKVHELERRNKLLESQLQQALLRTQYRHLYARDVAVQTDGPDSRLPGTIWSFTHVRRQGERLETLRGPGLSWSHPDGVGVQIDTITPELRALYNVLAKVKRERDEYRKKWEEELSKREQLESTVETMQQSAQESTEVQDELSEKVDRLKAELVVFKSLMTDQMSDLDTQIQEKARRVDMDICRRIDITAKLCDVAQQRNSEDMSKMFNVSPARSLPERGAVACCRKKRA
;
A
#
# COMPACT_ATOMS: atom_id res chain seq x y z
N MET A 1 60.98 -3.26 -40.09
CA MET A 1 60.03 -4.15 -40.78
C MET A 1 58.79 -3.31 -41.03
N ASN A 2 58.72 -2.50 -42.11
CA ASN A 2 58.30 -2.85 -43.49
C ASN A 2 57.10 -3.82 -43.46
N SER A 3 55.92 -3.56 -44.03
CA SER A 3 55.58 -2.94 -45.33
C SER A 3 54.10 -2.53 -45.34
N LEU A 4 53.72 -1.27 -45.65
CA LEU A 4 53.20 -0.80 -46.95
C LEU A 4 52.51 -1.85 -47.83
N PHE A 5 51.23 -1.64 -48.17
CA PHE A 5 50.75 -1.55 -49.56
C PHE A 5 49.46 -0.72 -49.65
N PHE A 6 49.50 0.21 -50.60
CA PHE A 6 48.47 1.15 -51.06
C PHE A 6 47.40 0.46 -51.92
N SER A 7 46.23 1.09 -52.03
CA SER A 7 45.52 1.22 -53.31
C SER A 7 44.59 2.45 -53.29
N ASP A 8 44.75 3.25 -54.34
CA ASP A 8 44.14 4.55 -54.66
C ASP A 8 42.76 4.45 -55.37
N THR A 9 41.80 5.27 -54.91
CA THR A 9 40.83 6.22 -55.59
C THR A 9 40.09 5.84 -56.92
N PRO A 10 39.07 6.58 -57.46
CA PRO A 10 38.51 7.93 -57.16
C PRO A 10 36.94 8.02 -57.26
N PRO A 11 36.24 9.12 -57.71
CA PRO A 11 35.48 10.02 -56.83
C PRO A 11 34.00 10.31 -57.22
N GLY A 12 33.25 10.94 -56.29
CA GLY A 12 32.07 11.78 -56.57
C GLY A 12 30.73 11.27 -56.05
N PRO A 13 29.67 12.10 -55.95
CA PRO A 13 29.60 13.54 -56.17
C PRO A 13 29.31 14.34 -54.87
N MET A 14 29.65 15.63 -54.92
CA MET A 14 29.11 16.63 -54.02
C MET A 14 27.58 16.65 -54.10
N CYS A 15 26.92 16.43 -52.97
CA CYS A 15 25.57 16.93 -52.72
C CYS A 15 25.68 18.00 -51.63
N ASN A 16 25.85 19.24 -52.07
CA ASN A 16 25.44 20.40 -51.28
C ASN A 16 23.91 20.32 -51.12
N VAL A 17 23.46 19.83 -49.97
CA VAL A 17 22.06 19.80 -49.53
C VAL A 17 22.07 20.19 -48.05
N PRO A 18 21.09 21.00 -47.59
CA PRO A 18 21.36 22.10 -46.68
C PRO A 18 21.68 21.64 -45.26
N THR A 19 22.59 22.40 -44.66
CA THR A 19 22.88 22.54 -43.24
C THR A 19 21.58 22.50 -42.42
N GLY A 20 21.30 21.37 -41.77
CA GLY A 20 20.11 21.24 -40.91
C GLY A 20 19.94 19.88 -40.25
N SER A 21 20.24 18.78 -40.95
CA SER A 21 19.93 17.42 -40.43
C SER A 21 21.11 16.71 -39.75
N GLY A 22 22.36 17.11 -40.05
CA GLY A 22 23.57 16.58 -39.40
C GLY A 22 23.77 17.12 -37.98
N ALA A 23 23.34 18.35 -37.72
CA ALA A 23 23.41 18.97 -36.41
C ALA A 23 22.51 18.23 -35.41
N VAL A 24 21.28 17.90 -35.81
CA VAL A 24 20.32 17.17 -34.97
C VAL A 24 20.82 15.76 -34.64
N THR A 25 21.36 15.03 -35.62
CA THR A 25 21.91 13.68 -35.40
C THR A 25 23.20 13.70 -34.55
N SER A 26 24.05 14.71 -34.71
CA SER A 26 25.23 14.89 -33.86
C SER A 26 24.88 15.32 -32.43
N ALA A 27 23.85 16.17 -32.26
CA ALA A 27 23.33 16.59 -30.96
C ALA A 27 22.75 15.40 -30.20
N LEU A 28 21.94 14.57 -30.86
CA LEU A 28 21.40 13.33 -30.25
C LEU A 28 22.51 12.35 -29.87
N ARG A 29 23.58 12.22 -30.65
CA ARG A 29 24.74 11.39 -30.31
C ARG A 29 25.51 11.95 -29.10
N ASN A 30 25.65 13.27 -29.00
CA ASN A 30 26.29 13.95 -27.87
C ASN A 30 25.43 13.84 -26.60
N ASP A 31 24.12 13.98 -26.72
CA ASP A 31 23.16 13.82 -25.62
C ASP A 31 23.12 12.37 -25.13
N LEU A 32 23.17 11.38 -26.03
CA LEU A 32 23.31 9.98 -25.63
C LEU A 32 24.64 9.75 -24.91
N GLY A 33 25.75 10.31 -25.42
CA GLY A 33 27.07 10.21 -24.79
C GLY A 33 27.11 10.87 -23.40
N SER A 34 26.47 12.03 -23.25
CA SER A 34 26.30 12.76 -22.00
C SER A 34 25.47 11.95 -21.00
N ASN A 35 24.32 11.41 -21.44
CA ASN A 35 23.49 10.54 -20.63
C ASN A 35 24.23 9.27 -20.18
N ILE A 36 25.01 8.65 -21.06
CA ILE A 36 25.87 7.50 -20.72
C ILE A 36 26.93 7.89 -19.69
N HIS A 37 27.55 9.07 -19.80
CA HIS A 37 28.56 9.55 -18.84
C HIS A 37 27.94 9.87 -17.47
N VAL A 38 26.76 10.48 -17.44
CA VAL A 38 25.98 10.74 -16.22
C VAL A 38 25.63 9.42 -15.53
N LEU A 39 25.13 8.43 -16.28
CA LEU A 39 24.82 7.09 -15.76
C LEU A 39 26.06 6.35 -15.23
N LYS A 40 27.20 6.46 -15.91
CA LYS A 40 28.47 5.89 -15.42
C LYS A 40 28.93 6.55 -14.12
N THR A 41 28.78 7.87 -14.03
CA THR A 41 29.12 8.63 -12.82
C THR A 41 28.19 8.27 -11.65
N LEU A 42 26.88 8.15 -11.91
CA LEU A 42 25.90 7.70 -10.94
C LEU A 42 26.20 6.28 -10.46
N ASN A 43 26.49 5.34 -11.37
CA ASN A 43 26.86 3.97 -11.01
C ASN A 43 28.12 3.90 -10.14
N LEU A 44 29.14 4.71 -10.45
CA LEU A 44 30.34 4.79 -9.61
C LEU A 44 30.00 5.32 -8.21
N ARG A 45 29.16 6.36 -8.13
CA ARG A 45 28.68 6.91 -6.85
C ARG A 45 27.88 5.87 -6.06
N PHE A 46 26.99 5.12 -6.70
CA PHE A 46 26.25 4.03 -6.06
C PHE A 46 27.20 2.96 -5.53
N ARG A 47 28.21 2.57 -6.30
CA ARG A 47 29.21 1.59 -5.86
C ARG A 47 29.98 2.06 -4.63
N CYS A 48 30.39 3.33 -4.62
CA CYS A 48 31.07 3.94 -3.46
C CYS A 48 30.13 4.05 -2.25
N PHE A 49 28.86 4.42 -2.46
CA PHE A 49 27.86 4.50 -1.40
C PHE A 49 27.61 3.14 -0.77
N LEU A 50 27.37 2.10 -1.56
CA LEU A 50 27.19 0.73 -1.07
C LEU A 50 28.41 0.23 -0.30
N ALA A 51 29.62 0.49 -0.80
CA ALA A 51 30.84 0.16 -0.07
C ALA A 51 30.90 0.85 1.30
N LYS A 52 30.46 2.12 1.37
CA LYS A 52 30.41 2.87 2.63
C LYS A 52 29.34 2.34 3.58
N VAL A 53 28.15 1.98 3.07
CA VAL A 53 27.08 1.35 3.84
C VAL A 53 27.58 0.05 4.47
N HIS A 54 28.20 -0.84 3.69
CA HIS A 54 28.76 -2.09 4.23
C HIS A 54 29.92 -1.88 5.21
N GLU A 55 30.72 -0.82 5.04
CA GLU A 55 31.75 -0.46 6.02
C GLU A 55 31.11 0.03 7.33
N LEU A 56 30.05 0.83 7.25
CA LEU A 56 29.30 1.32 8.41
C LEU A 56 28.54 0.19 9.11
N GLU A 57 27.87 -0.71 8.39
CA GLU A 57 27.21 -1.89 8.94
C GLU A 57 28.20 -2.77 9.72
N ARG A 58 29.40 -3.01 9.18
CA ARG A 58 30.46 -3.76 9.87
C ARG A 58 30.93 -3.05 11.15
N ARG A 59 31.13 -1.74 11.10
CA ARG A 59 31.49 -0.95 12.29
C ARG A 59 30.38 -0.97 13.34
N ASN A 60 29.12 -0.82 12.91
CA ASN A 60 27.98 -0.81 13.82
C ASN A 60 27.84 -2.15 14.53
N LYS A 61 27.98 -3.26 13.79
CA LYS A 61 27.99 -4.60 14.36
C LYS A 61 29.11 -4.82 15.39
N LEU A 62 30.29 -4.25 15.15
CA LEU A 62 31.40 -4.28 16.11
C LEU A 62 31.10 -3.46 17.37
N LEU A 63 30.53 -2.26 17.21
CA LEU A 63 30.14 -1.40 18.33
C LEU A 63 29.02 -2.03 19.16
N GLU A 64 28.02 -2.64 18.53
CA GLU A 64 26.96 -3.39 19.21
C GLU A 64 27.53 -4.57 20.01
N SER A 65 28.49 -5.31 19.43
CA SER A 65 29.18 -6.40 20.11
C SER A 65 29.97 -5.90 21.34
N GLN A 66 30.67 -4.77 21.19
CA GLN A 66 31.40 -4.14 22.30
C GLN A 66 30.44 -3.64 23.40
N LEU A 67 29.29 -3.07 23.02
CA LEU A 67 28.28 -2.61 23.95
C LEU A 67 27.68 -3.77 24.74
N GLN A 68 27.31 -4.86 24.07
CA GLN A 68 26.84 -6.09 24.74
C GLN A 68 27.90 -6.65 25.69
N GLN A 69 29.16 -6.69 25.28
CA GLN A 69 30.26 -7.14 26.13
C GLN A 69 30.46 -6.23 27.35
N ALA A 70 30.33 -4.91 27.19
CA ALA A 70 30.43 -3.95 28.29
C ALA A 70 29.27 -4.12 29.30
N LEU A 71 28.04 -4.31 28.80
CA LEU A 71 26.88 -4.58 29.65
C LEU A 71 27.05 -5.90 30.44
N LEU A 72 27.50 -6.97 29.78
CA LEU A 72 27.81 -8.24 30.45
C LEU A 72 28.93 -8.09 31.47
N ARG A 73 30.04 -7.41 31.13
CA ARG A 73 31.12 -7.12 32.07
C ARG A 73 30.64 -6.34 33.29
N THR A 74 29.72 -5.39 33.09
CA THR A 74 29.14 -4.62 34.19
C THR A 74 28.28 -5.50 35.08
N GLN A 75 27.45 -6.39 34.50
CA GLN A 75 26.69 -7.39 35.25
C GLN A 75 27.60 -8.36 36.03
N TYR A 76 28.67 -8.87 35.44
CA TYR A 76 29.64 -9.71 36.14
C TYR A 76 30.41 -8.95 37.23
N ARG A 77 30.75 -7.68 37.01
CA ARG A 77 31.38 -6.84 38.04
C ARG A 77 30.43 -6.61 39.22
N HIS A 78 29.12 -6.51 39.00
CA HIS A 78 28.13 -6.45 40.07
C HIS A 78 27.88 -7.79 40.78
N LEU A 79 28.11 -8.93 40.09
CA LEU A 79 28.00 -10.26 40.67
C LEU A 79 29.24 -10.64 41.52
N TYR A 80 30.44 -10.23 41.09
CA TYR A 80 31.71 -10.55 41.76
C TYR A 80 32.24 -9.47 42.71
N ALA A 81 31.78 -8.21 42.62
CA ALA A 81 32.11 -7.14 43.58
C ALA A 81 31.07 -7.04 44.72
N ARG A 82 30.45 -8.16 45.09
CA ARG A 82 29.94 -8.32 46.46
C ARG A 82 31.15 -8.66 47.30
N ASP A 83 31.82 -7.63 47.81
CA ASP A 83 32.81 -7.78 48.87
C ASP A 83 32.17 -8.56 50.01
N VAL A 84 32.50 -9.84 50.08
CA VAL A 84 32.39 -10.63 51.28
C VAL A 84 33.47 -10.07 52.20
N ALA A 85 33.10 -9.12 53.06
CA ALA A 85 33.87 -8.88 54.27
C ALA A 85 33.70 -10.13 55.15
N VAL A 86 34.58 -11.12 54.97
CA VAL A 86 34.70 -12.26 55.87
C VAL A 86 35.19 -11.70 57.20
N GLN A 87 34.31 -11.67 58.20
CA GLN A 87 34.74 -11.63 59.60
C GLN A 87 35.58 -12.90 59.84
N THR A 88 36.89 -12.73 59.97
CA THR A 88 37.79 -13.80 60.41
C THR A 88 37.61 -14.00 61.92
N ASP A 89 36.57 -14.73 62.32
CA ASP A 89 36.51 -15.30 63.66
C ASP A 89 37.22 -16.66 63.64
N GLY A 90 38.53 -16.62 63.90
CA GLY A 90 39.33 -17.81 64.23
C GLY A 90 39.17 -18.18 65.72
N PRO A 91 39.44 -19.44 66.13
CA PRO A 91 39.08 -19.99 67.43
C PRO A 91 40.08 -19.64 68.56
N ASP A 92 40.73 -18.48 68.49
CA ASP A 92 41.69 -18.07 69.52
C ASP A 92 41.08 -17.01 70.43
N SER A 93 40.88 -17.42 71.68
CA SER A 93 40.56 -16.63 72.88
C SER A 93 40.97 -15.15 72.76
N ARG A 94 39.99 -14.29 72.45
CA ARG A 94 40.11 -12.84 72.58
C ARG A 94 40.37 -12.52 74.06
N LEU A 95 41.57 -12.06 74.38
CA LEU A 95 41.83 -11.45 75.69
C LEU A 95 40.91 -10.22 75.84
N PRO A 96 40.24 -10.03 77.00
CA PRO A 96 39.39 -8.87 77.23
C PRO A 96 40.14 -7.56 76.94
N GLY A 97 39.60 -6.71 76.06
CA GLY A 97 40.18 -5.41 75.70
C GLY A 97 41.01 -5.35 74.41
N THR A 98 41.11 -6.45 73.63
CA THR A 98 41.77 -6.41 72.31
C THR A 98 40.77 -6.70 71.19
N ILE A 99 40.38 -5.68 70.43
CA ILE A 99 39.38 -5.80 69.36
C ILE A 99 40.03 -6.15 68.01
N TRP A 100 41.25 -5.67 67.74
CA TRP A 100 42.02 -5.98 66.53
C TRP A 100 43.46 -6.36 66.84
N SER A 101 43.95 -7.39 66.15
CA SER A 101 45.37 -7.75 66.10
C SER A 101 45.81 -7.73 64.65
N PHE A 102 46.77 -6.87 64.31
CA PHE A 102 47.38 -6.88 62.99
C PHE A 102 48.61 -7.80 62.99
N THR A 103 48.57 -8.86 62.21
CA THR A 103 49.70 -9.78 62.02
C THR A 103 50.52 -9.32 60.81
N HIS A 104 51.73 -8.83 61.05
CA HIS A 104 52.69 -8.58 59.98
C HIS A 104 53.39 -9.89 59.63
N VAL A 105 53.26 -10.33 58.39
CA VAL A 105 54.04 -11.44 57.83
C VAL A 105 55.23 -10.84 57.08
N ARG A 106 56.45 -11.04 57.60
CA ARG A 106 57.67 -10.62 56.90
C ARG A 106 58.33 -11.84 56.29
N ARG A 107 58.50 -11.84 54.98
CA ARG A 107 59.19 -12.90 54.24
C ARG A 107 60.65 -12.50 54.05
N GLN A 108 61.57 -13.22 54.69
CA GLN A 108 63.01 -13.10 54.43
C GLN A 108 63.51 -14.49 54.03
N GLY A 109 63.66 -14.73 52.72
CA GLY A 109 64.04 -16.02 52.15
C GLY A 109 62.91 -17.08 52.13
N GLU A 110 63.26 -18.36 52.30
CA GLU A 110 62.32 -19.50 52.36
C GLU A 110 61.53 -19.61 53.67
N ARG A 111 61.82 -18.77 54.68
CA ARG A 111 61.14 -18.80 55.98
C ARG A 111 60.14 -17.66 56.12
N LEU A 112 58.91 -18.02 56.50
CA LEU A 112 57.82 -17.09 56.82
C LEU A 112 57.85 -16.81 58.34
N GLU A 113 58.09 -15.57 58.76
CA GLU A 113 57.96 -15.18 60.17
C GLU A 113 56.75 -14.25 60.34
N THR A 114 55.80 -14.68 61.18
CA THR A 114 54.63 -13.90 61.58
C THR A 114 54.96 -13.20 62.89
N LEU A 115 55.22 -11.89 62.82
CA LEU A 115 55.47 -11.08 64.01
C LEU A 115 54.13 -10.48 64.47
N ARG A 116 53.69 -10.90 65.66
CA ARG A 116 52.54 -10.29 66.33
C ARG A 116 53.00 -8.94 66.91
N GLY A 117 52.49 -7.84 66.37
CA GLY A 117 52.82 -6.50 66.88
C GLY A 117 52.38 -6.34 68.35
N PRO A 118 52.99 -5.41 69.12
CA PRO A 118 52.57 -5.15 70.50
C PRO A 118 51.07 -4.84 70.52
N GLY A 119 50.30 -5.65 71.25
CA GLY A 119 48.88 -5.39 71.44
C GLY A 119 48.73 -4.03 72.11
N LEU A 120 48.20 -3.05 71.38
CA LEU A 120 47.76 -1.79 71.97
C LEU A 120 46.59 -2.13 72.90
N SER A 121 46.81 -2.04 74.21
CA SER A 121 45.70 -2.11 75.17
C SER A 121 44.86 -0.85 74.96
N TRP A 122 43.75 -0.99 74.26
CA TRP A 122 42.82 0.10 74.08
C TRP A 122 42.01 0.26 75.37
N SER A 123 42.50 1.07 76.31
CA SER A 123 41.60 1.69 77.29
C SER A 123 40.69 2.62 76.50
N HIS A 124 39.46 2.18 76.22
CA HIS A 124 38.47 3.00 75.54
C HIS A 124 38.38 4.36 76.25
N PRO A 125 38.60 5.50 75.56
CA PRO A 125 38.24 6.79 76.11
C PRO A 125 36.77 6.74 76.53
N ASP A 126 36.45 7.30 77.70
CA ASP A 126 35.08 7.33 78.21
C ASP A 126 34.11 7.82 77.12
N GLY A 127 33.09 7.03 76.81
CA GLY A 127 32.08 7.34 75.80
C GLY A 127 32.24 6.66 74.43
N VAL A 128 33.37 6.04 74.10
CA VAL A 128 33.53 5.30 72.81
C VAL A 128 32.61 4.08 72.73
N GLY A 129 32.42 3.36 73.85
CA GLY A 129 31.45 2.25 73.91
C GLY A 129 30.02 2.71 73.61
N VAL A 130 29.62 3.85 74.17
CA VAL A 130 28.29 4.45 73.94
C VAL A 130 28.10 4.84 72.47
N GLN A 131 29.13 5.38 71.82
CA GLN A 131 29.08 5.66 70.38
C GLN A 131 28.94 4.38 69.55
N ILE A 132 29.68 3.32 69.88
CA ILE A 132 29.56 2.02 69.20
C ILE A 132 28.15 1.43 69.40
N ASP A 133 27.61 1.50 70.61
CA ASP A 133 26.26 1.03 70.94
C ASP A 133 25.16 1.84 70.22
N THR A 134 25.44 3.10 69.88
CA THR A 134 24.55 3.96 69.09
C THR A 134 24.66 3.69 67.58
N ILE A 135 25.88 3.58 67.05
CA ILE A 135 26.13 3.39 65.61
C ILE A 135 25.70 2.01 65.13
N THR A 136 25.84 0.97 65.97
CA THR A 136 25.51 -0.41 65.61
C THR A 136 24.04 -0.61 65.18
N PRO A 137 23.01 -0.17 65.93
CA PRO A 137 21.62 -0.25 65.51
C PRO A 137 21.30 0.65 64.31
N GLU A 138 21.93 1.82 64.20
CA GLU A 138 21.77 2.70 63.03
C GLU A 138 22.25 2.03 61.74
N LEU A 139 23.42 1.40 61.78
CA LEU A 139 23.95 0.63 60.65
C LEU A 139 23.00 -0.51 60.26
N ARG A 140 22.45 -1.23 61.24
CA ARG A 140 21.44 -2.28 60.99
C ARG A 140 20.17 -1.72 60.36
N ALA A 141 19.68 -0.57 60.81
CA ALA A 141 18.52 0.11 60.23
C ALA A 141 18.78 0.50 58.77
N LEU A 142 19.96 1.07 58.46
CA LEU A 142 20.35 1.42 57.10
C LEU A 142 20.41 0.19 56.18
N TYR A 143 20.97 -0.93 56.66
CA TYR A 143 20.97 -2.17 55.89
C TYR A 143 19.55 -2.70 55.61
N ASN A 144 18.64 -2.59 56.57
CA ASN A 144 17.24 -2.98 56.38
C ASN A 144 16.53 -2.09 55.36
N VAL A 145 16.75 -0.77 55.42
CA VAL A 145 16.22 0.18 54.42
C VAL A 145 16.78 -0.13 53.04
N LEU A 146 18.09 -0.37 52.92
CA LEU A 146 18.73 -0.76 51.66
C LEU A 146 18.15 -2.06 51.11
N ALA A 147 17.90 -3.06 51.97
CA ALA A 147 17.26 -4.31 51.57
C ALA A 147 15.83 -4.09 51.08
N LYS A 148 15.07 -3.19 51.73
CA LYS A 148 13.72 -2.79 51.30
C LYS A 148 13.74 -2.11 49.93
N VAL A 149 14.57 -1.10 49.74
CA VAL A 149 14.71 -0.38 48.47
C VAL A 149 15.13 -1.31 47.34
N LYS A 150 16.02 -2.28 47.60
CA LYS A 150 16.42 -3.28 46.60
C LYS A 150 15.24 -4.15 46.15
N ARG A 151 14.43 -4.63 47.10
CA ARG A 151 13.22 -5.42 46.80
C ARG A 151 12.21 -4.63 45.99
N GLU A 152 11.89 -3.40 46.42
CA GLU A 152 10.96 -2.53 45.69
C GLU A 152 11.45 -2.25 44.27
N ARG A 153 12.75 -1.97 44.09
CA ARG A 153 13.37 -1.79 42.78
C ARG A 153 13.24 -3.03 41.90
N ASP A 154 13.40 -4.23 42.46
CA ASP A 154 13.27 -5.48 41.71
C ASP A 154 11.79 -5.78 41.37
N GLU A 155 10.85 -5.44 42.26
CA GLU A 155 9.41 -5.50 41.98
C GLU A 155 8.99 -4.54 40.85
N TYR A 156 9.51 -3.30 40.84
CA TYR A 156 9.26 -2.36 39.75
C TYR A 156 9.89 -2.82 38.44
N ARG A 157 11.09 -3.40 38.48
CA ARG A 157 11.72 -4.00 37.29
C ARG A 157 10.81 -5.09 36.71
N LYS A 158 10.33 -6.02 37.55
CA LYS A 158 9.45 -7.10 37.10
C LYS A 158 8.16 -6.58 36.48
N LYS A 159 7.50 -5.60 37.13
CA LYS A 159 6.30 -4.95 36.58
C LYS A 159 6.56 -4.28 35.24
N TRP A 160 7.70 -3.60 35.10
CA TRP A 160 8.09 -2.96 33.84
C TRP A 160 8.31 -3.99 32.73
N GLU A 161 8.97 -5.12 33.03
CA GLU A 161 9.17 -6.22 32.07
C GLU A 161 7.82 -6.84 31.63
N GLU A 162 6.90 -7.04 32.56
CA GLU A 162 5.54 -7.54 32.26
C GLU A 162 4.76 -6.56 31.37
N GLU A 163 4.77 -5.27 31.68
CA GLU A 163 4.09 -4.25 30.87
C GLU A 163 4.75 -4.07 29.49
N LEU A 164 6.08 -4.17 29.40
CA LEU A 164 6.78 -4.17 28.12
C LEU A 164 6.34 -5.36 27.25
N SER A 165 6.28 -6.57 27.83
CA SER A 165 5.84 -7.75 27.11
C SER A 165 4.37 -7.64 26.65
N LYS A 166 3.48 -7.11 27.50
CA LYS A 166 2.08 -6.83 27.10
C LYS A 166 2.01 -5.81 25.96
N ARG A 167 2.84 -4.76 26.01
CA ARG A 167 2.91 -3.73 24.96
C ARG A 167 3.33 -4.35 23.63
N GLU A 168 4.39 -5.16 23.62
CA GLU A 168 4.87 -5.85 22.41
C GLU A 168 3.80 -6.80 21.83
N GLN A 169 3.07 -7.53 22.68
CA GLN A 169 1.96 -8.39 22.24
C GLN A 169 0.82 -7.59 21.60
N LEU A 170 0.45 -6.47 22.22
CA LEU A 170 -0.59 -5.59 21.68
C LEU A 170 -0.16 -4.94 20.37
N GLU A 171 1.10 -4.51 20.26
CA GLU A 171 1.66 -3.98 19.00
C GLU A 171 1.61 -5.02 17.88
N SER A 172 2.04 -6.25 18.14
CA SER A 172 1.96 -7.34 17.15
C SER A 172 0.51 -7.64 16.72
N THR A 173 -0.44 -7.56 17.67
CA THR A 173 -1.86 -7.74 17.37
C THR A 173 -2.39 -6.59 16.50
N VAL A 174 -2.03 -5.35 16.82
CA VAL A 174 -2.40 -4.16 16.03
C VAL A 174 -1.84 -4.24 14.63
N GLU A 175 -0.57 -4.61 14.46
CA GLU A 175 0.06 -4.80 13.15
C GLU A 175 -0.69 -5.85 12.32
N THR A 176 -1.05 -6.98 12.93
CA THR A 176 -1.83 -8.03 12.25
C THR A 176 -3.21 -7.55 11.84
N MET A 177 -3.91 -6.82 12.71
CA MET A 177 -5.23 -6.24 12.39
C MET A 177 -5.13 -5.18 11.29
N GLN A 178 -4.08 -4.34 11.29
CA GLN A 178 -3.83 -3.36 10.24
C GLN A 178 -3.57 -4.04 8.89
N GLN A 179 -2.78 -5.12 8.88
CA GLN A 179 -2.56 -5.90 7.67
C GLN A 179 -3.87 -6.48 7.12
N SER A 180 -4.69 -7.11 7.97
CA SER A 180 -5.99 -7.66 7.56
C SER A 180 -6.95 -6.57 7.05
N ALA A 181 -6.94 -5.38 7.65
CA ALA A 181 -7.73 -4.25 7.17
C ALA A 181 -7.25 -3.75 5.80
N GLN A 182 -5.93 -3.69 5.57
CA GLN A 182 -5.33 -3.33 4.29
C GLN A 182 -5.71 -4.35 3.21
N GLU A 183 -5.56 -5.64 3.48
CA GLU A 183 -5.97 -6.73 2.57
C GLU A 183 -7.48 -6.64 2.25
N SER A 184 -8.33 -6.36 3.24
CA SER A 184 -9.77 -6.17 3.00
C SER A 184 -10.07 -4.95 2.13
N THR A 185 -9.28 -3.88 2.24
CA THR A 185 -9.43 -2.68 1.41
C THR A 185 -9.07 -2.98 -0.04
N GLU A 186 -7.98 -3.73 -0.26
CA GLU A 186 -7.58 -4.17 -1.60
C GLU A 186 -8.66 -5.03 -2.26
N VAL A 187 -9.24 -5.98 -1.52
CA VAL A 187 -10.36 -6.81 -2.02
C VAL A 187 -11.61 -5.97 -2.30
N GLN A 188 -11.89 -4.97 -1.46
CA GLN A 188 -13.01 -4.05 -1.68
C GLN A 188 -12.81 -3.24 -2.96
N ASP A 189 -11.61 -2.73 -3.20
CA ASP A 189 -11.26 -1.98 -4.41
C ASP A 189 -11.42 -2.86 -5.65
N GLU A 190 -10.90 -4.09 -5.64
CA GLU A 190 -11.08 -5.05 -6.74
C GLU A 190 -12.56 -5.33 -7.05
N LEU A 191 -13.38 -5.49 -6.00
CA LEU A 191 -14.81 -5.72 -6.16
C LEU A 191 -15.51 -4.49 -6.73
N SER A 192 -15.13 -3.30 -6.29
CA SER A 192 -15.66 -2.03 -6.81
C SER A 192 -15.38 -1.89 -8.31
N GLU A 193 -14.17 -2.22 -8.76
CA GLU A 193 -13.83 -2.24 -10.18
C GLU A 193 -14.67 -3.26 -10.97
N LYS A 194 -14.87 -4.47 -10.41
CA LYS A 194 -15.72 -5.50 -11.04
C LYS A 194 -17.15 -4.99 -11.19
N VAL A 195 -17.68 -4.33 -10.16
CA VAL A 195 -19.02 -3.73 -10.20
C VAL A 195 -19.11 -2.66 -11.29
N ASP A 196 -18.11 -1.78 -11.39
CA ASP A 196 -18.14 -0.71 -12.40
C ASP A 196 -17.93 -1.24 -13.83
N ARG A 197 -17.09 -2.27 -14.01
CA ARG A 197 -16.99 -3.03 -15.28
C ARG A 197 -18.34 -3.63 -15.67
N LEU A 198 -19.00 -4.35 -14.77
CA LEU A 198 -20.30 -4.96 -15.05
C LEU A 198 -21.40 -3.93 -15.34
N LYS A 199 -21.40 -2.77 -14.64
CA LYS A 199 -22.30 -1.67 -14.97
C LYS A 199 -22.07 -1.16 -16.38
N ALA A 200 -20.81 -0.98 -16.79
CA ALA A 200 -20.48 -0.54 -18.14
C ALA A 200 -20.92 -1.55 -19.20
N GLU A 201 -20.66 -2.85 -18.98
CA GLU A 201 -21.13 -3.93 -19.86
C GLU A 201 -22.67 -3.93 -19.98
N LEU A 202 -23.39 -3.78 -18.87
CA LEU A 202 -24.85 -3.72 -18.87
C LEU A 202 -25.38 -2.56 -19.72
N VAL A 203 -24.75 -1.38 -19.64
CA VAL A 203 -25.11 -0.23 -20.47
C VAL A 203 -24.93 -0.54 -21.96
N VAL A 204 -23.80 -1.17 -22.34
CA VAL A 204 -23.54 -1.58 -23.73
C VAL A 204 -24.55 -2.62 -24.20
N PHE A 205 -24.86 -3.63 -23.39
CA PHE A 205 -25.87 -4.62 -23.75
C PHE A 205 -27.25 -3.98 -23.95
N LYS A 206 -27.63 -3.04 -23.09
CA LYS A 206 -28.90 -2.34 -23.21
C LYS A 206 -28.97 -1.49 -24.49
N SER A 207 -27.90 -0.76 -24.83
CA SER A 207 -27.88 0.04 -26.06
C SER A 207 -27.98 -0.86 -27.28
N LEU A 208 -27.20 -1.94 -27.33
CA LEU A 208 -27.23 -2.89 -28.45
C LEU A 208 -28.61 -3.50 -28.66
N MET A 209 -29.29 -3.92 -27.60
CA MET A 209 -30.65 -4.47 -27.70
C MET A 209 -31.67 -3.43 -28.15
N THR A 210 -31.53 -2.18 -27.69
CA THR A 210 -32.41 -1.07 -28.09
C THR A 210 -32.24 -0.74 -29.57
N ASP A 211 -30.99 -0.65 -30.03
CA ASP A 211 -30.66 -0.39 -31.42
C ASP A 211 -31.23 -1.47 -32.34
N GLN A 212 -31.01 -2.75 -32.01
CA GLN A 212 -31.58 -3.88 -32.76
C GLN A 212 -33.11 -3.86 -32.83
N MET A 213 -33.79 -3.49 -31.74
CA MET A 213 -35.26 -3.36 -31.73
C MET A 213 -35.71 -2.21 -32.63
N SER A 214 -35.04 -1.06 -32.56
CA SER A 214 -35.36 0.13 -33.35
C SER A 214 -35.13 -0.10 -34.86
N ASP A 215 -34.11 -0.86 -35.23
CA ASP A 215 -33.84 -1.25 -36.61
C ASP A 215 -34.96 -2.14 -37.16
N LEU A 216 -35.43 -3.11 -36.37
CA LEU A 216 -36.55 -3.97 -36.75
C LEU A 216 -37.85 -3.17 -36.91
N ASP A 217 -38.16 -2.28 -35.96
CA ASP A 217 -39.34 -1.41 -36.04
C ASP A 217 -39.27 -0.50 -37.27
N THR A 218 -38.08 0.06 -37.56
CA THR A 218 -37.87 0.88 -38.76
C THR A 218 -38.09 0.08 -40.04
N GLN A 219 -37.60 -1.17 -40.10
CA GLN A 219 -37.84 -2.06 -41.24
C GLN A 219 -39.33 -2.43 -41.41
N ILE A 220 -40.04 -2.65 -40.30
CA ILE A 220 -41.48 -2.93 -40.31
C ILE A 220 -42.24 -1.70 -40.81
N GLN A 221 -41.95 -0.51 -40.26
CA GLN A 221 -42.58 0.74 -40.67
C GLN A 221 -42.28 1.10 -42.13
N GLU A 222 -41.06 0.85 -42.60
CA GLU A 222 -40.68 1.04 -44.01
C GLU A 222 -41.50 0.14 -44.93
N LYS A 223 -41.64 -1.15 -44.59
CA LYS A 223 -42.49 -2.08 -45.35
C LYS A 223 -43.96 -1.66 -45.32
N ALA A 224 -44.47 -1.28 -44.15
CA ALA A 224 -45.84 -0.79 -43.99
C ALA A 224 -46.08 0.44 -44.88
N ARG A 225 -45.18 1.43 -44.85
CA ARG A 225 -45.27 2.64 -45.68
C ARG A 225 -45.29 2.33 -47.17
N ARG A 226 -44.49 1.36 -47.63
CA ARG A 226 -44.50 0.92 -49.04
C ARG A 226 -45.83 0.30 -49.43
N VAL A 227 -46.41 -0.52 -48.55
CA VAL A 227 -47.73 -1.13 -48.77
C VAL A 227 -48.81 -0.06 -48.79
N ASP A 228 -48.83 0.86 -47.83
CA ASP A 228 -49.79 1.97 -47.79
C ASP A 228 -49.71 2.82 -49.06
N MET A 229 -48.50 3.11 -49.52
CA MET A 229 -48.28 3.87 -50.75
C MET A 229 -48.79 3.13 -52.00
N ASP A 230 -48.67 1.80 -52.06
CA ASP A 230 -49.26 0.98 -53.13
C ASP A 230 -50.79 0.95 -53.05
N ILE A 231 -51.34 0.80 -51.84
CA ILE A 231 -52.79 0.83 -51.61
C ILE A 231 -53.37 2.17 -52.08
N CYS A 232 -52.77 3.30 -51.71
CA CYS A 232 -53.21 4.64 -52.17
C CYS A 232 -53.19 4.73 -53.71
N ARG A 233 -52.11 4.31 -54.36
CA ARG A 233 -52.04 4.31 -55.84
C ARG A 233 -53.11 3.42 -56.47
N ARG A 234 -53.35 2.23 -55.91
CA ARG A 234 -54.37 1.31 -56.41
C ARG A 234 -55.78 1.87 -56.26
N ILE A 235 -56.07 2.52 -55.13
CA ILE A 235 -57.33 3.22 -54.91
C ILE A 235 -57.51 4.33 -55.95
N ASP A 236 -56.48 5.15 -56.19
CA ASP A 236 -56.53 6.24 -57.18
C ASP A 236 -56.79 5.74 -58.61
N ILE A 237 -56.09 4.68 -59.03
CA ILE A 237 -56.29 4.06 -60.35
C ILE A 237 -57.71 3.51 -60.46
N THR A 238 -58.19 2.83 -59.41
CA THR A 238 -59.54 2.26 -59.38
C THR A 238 -60.60 3.37 -59.46
N ALA A 239 -60.44 4.46 -58.73
CA ALA A 239 -61.32 5.62 -58.79
C ALA A 239 -61.40 6.20 -60.21
N LYS A 240 -60.25 6.43 -60.86
CA LYS A 240 -60.19 6.92 -62.25
C LYS A 240 -60.85 5.96 -63.24
N LEU A 241 -60.67 4.65 -63.07
CA LEU A 241 -61.33 3.65 -63.92
C LEU A 241 -62.85 3.65 -63.74
N CYS A 242 -63.34 3.81 -62.51
CA CYS A 242 -64.76 3.97 -62.22
C CYS A 242 -65.33 5.22 -62.92
N ASP A 243 -64.64 6.36 -62.84
CA ASP A 243 -65.06 7.60 -63.51
C ASP A 243 -65.17 7.42 -65.02
N VAL A 244 -64.16 6.80 -65.66
CA VAL A 244 -64.16 6.53 -67.11
C VAL A 244 -65.30 5.57 -67.51
N ALA A 245 -65.54 4.51 -66.73
CA ALA A 245 -66.63 3.58 -67.00
C ALA A 245 -68.01 4.26 -66.88
N GLN A 246 -68.18 5.14 -65.88
CA GLN A 246 -69.40 5.90 -65.68
C GLN A 246 -69.63 6.92 -66.80
N GLN A 247 -68.58 7.62 -67.24
CA GLN A 247 -68.64 8.52 -68.39
C GLN A 247 -69.11 7.77 -69.64
N ARG A 248 -68.49 6.62 -69.95
CA ARG A 248 -68.88 5.79 -71.12
C ARG A 248 -70.34 5.33 -71.07
N ASN A 249 -70.81 4.89 -69.91
CA ASN A 249 -72.22 4.51 -69.71
C ASN A 249 -73.18 5.71 -69.89
N SER A 250 -72.79 6.90 -69.44
CA SER A 250 -73.61 8.11 -69.61
C SER A 250 -73.62 8.65 -71.06
N GLU A 251 -72.52 8.46 -71.80
CA GLU A 251 -72.40 8.83 -73.21
C GLU A 251 -73.17 7.89 -74.15
N ASP A 252 -73.21 6.58 -73.87
CA ASP A 252 -74.04 5.63 -74.63
C ASP A 252 -75.54 5.90 -74.43
N MET A 253 -75.97 6.26 -73.22
CA MET A 253 -77.36 6.67 -72.97
C MET A 253 -77.69 8.02 -73.63
N SER A 254 -76.74 8.95 -73.70
CA SER A 254 -76.93 10.26 -74.35
C SER A 254 -76.95 10.18 -75.89
N LYS A 255 -76.32 9.18 -76.50
CA LYS A 255 -76.39 8.92 -77.95
C LYS A 255 -77.68 8.22 -78.37
N MET A 256 -78.32 7.45 -77.47
CA MET A 256 -79.63 6.83 -77.75
C MET A 256 -80.82 7.80 -77.57
N PHE A 257 -80.69 8.83 -76.72
CA PHE A 257 -81.79 9.75 -76.40
C PHE A 257 -81.89 11.02 -77.27
N ASN A 258 -81.10 11.14 -78.34
CA ASN A 258 -81.27 12.21 -79.36
C ASN A 258 -82.25 11.80 -80.49
N VAL A 259 -83.38 11.19 -80.12
CA VAL A 259 -84.57 11.07 -80.99
C VAL A 259 -85.78 11.57 -80.20
N SER A 260 -86.39 12.65 -80.71
CA SER A 260 -87.38 13.54 -80.09
C SER A 260 -88.72 12.92 -79.60
N PRO A 261 -89.52 13.64 -78.78
CA PRO A 261 -90.61 13.08 -77.95
C PRO A 261 -92.02 13.26 -78.53
N ALA A 262 -92.96 12.34 -78.25
CA ALA A 262 -94.40 12.57 -78.41
C ALA A 262 -95.31 11.72 -77.48
N ARG A 263 -96.06 12.45 -76.62
CA ARG A 263 -97.44 12.25 -76.08
C ARG A 263 -97.92 10.88 -75.55
N SER A 264 -98.28 10.82 -74.25
CA SER A 264 -99.68 10.85 -73.74
C SER A 264 -99.79 10.75 -72.19
N LEU A 265 -100.75 11.48 -71.62
CA LEU A 265 -101.25 11.56 -70.23
C LEU A 265 -102.23 10.40 -69.89
N PRO A 266 -102.88 10.32 -68.70
CA PRO A 266 -102.40 10.37 -67.31
C PRO A 266 -103.00 9.22 -66.43
N GLU A 267 -102.51 8.97 -65.21
CA GLU A 267 -103.39 8.92 -64.01
C GLU A 267 -102.65 8.77 -62.66
N ARG A 268 -103.37 9.23 -61.63
CA ARG A 268 -103.03 9.44 -60.23
C ARG A 268 -102.70 8.18 -59.43
N GLY A 269 -101.91 8.36 -58.37
CA GLY A 269 -101.97 7.49 -57.19
C GLY A 269 -100.69 7.47 -56.37
N ALA A 270 -100.43 8.52 -55.58
CA ALA A 270 -99.37 8.51 -54.58
C ALA A 270 -99.86 7.82 -53.29
N VAL A 271 -99.15 6.79 -52.82
CA VAL A 271 -99.08 6.45 -51.39
C VAL A 271 -97.69 5.86 -51.07
N ALA A 272 -97.05 6.50 -50.10
CA ALA A 272 -95.75 6.16 -49.54
C ALA A 272 -95.80 4.94 -48.61
N CYS A 273 -94.69 4.20 -48.53
CA CYS A 273 -94.37 3.27 -47.44
C CYS A 273 -92.86 3.40 -47.16
N CYS A 274 -92.47 4.21 -46.17
CA CYS A 274 -92.19 3.81 -44.78
C CYS A 274 -90.91 2.99 -44.58
N ARG A 275 -90.03 3.58 -43.75
CA ARG A 275 -89.16 2.93 -42.73
C ARG A 275 -88.05 2.04 -43.30
N LYS A 276 -86.91 1.78 -42.67
CA LYS A 276 -86.36 1.95 -41.31
C LYS A 276 -84.85 1.71 -41.53
N LYS A 277 -83.95 2.58 -41.07
CA LYS A 277 -83.13 2.37 -39.85
C LYS A 277 -82.38 1.03 -39.76
N ARG A 278 -81.05 1.17 -39.57
CA ARG A 278 -80.03 0.22 -39.05
C ARG A 278 -79.52 -0.82 -40.07
N ALA A 279 -78.26 -1.24 -40.03
CA ALA A 279 -77.22 -1.16 -38.99
C ALA A 279 -75.86 -0.83 -39.60
#